data_AF-A0A1C5HYJ6-F1
#
_entry.id   AF-A0A1C5HYJ6-F1
#
_cell.length_a   1.000
_cell.length_b   1.000
_cell.length_c   1.000
_cell.angle_alpha   90.00
_cell.angle_beta   90.00
_cell.angle_gamma   90.00
#
_symmetry.space_group_name_H-M   'P 1'
#
loop_
_entity.id
_entity.type
_entity.pdbx_description
1 polymer ?
#
loop_
_entity_poly.entity_id
_entity_poly.type
_entity_poly.pdbx_seq_one_letter_code
_entity_poly.pdbx_strand_id
1 'polypeptide(L)'
;MADVERRRRRLRHQPDAATGEGDGPSAVTAEVHDQTPAPRARRGPTGDEGERGLRGLVGSGSSQVGVRAAMRARDAARPSEEDLAEAEARLVIIRRNWVPREELPRSGR
;
A
#
# COMPACT_ATOMS: atom_id res chain seq x y z
N MET A 1 18.98 -50.12 -16.71
CA MET A 1 17.54 -50.41 -16.79
C MET A 1 16.66 -49.25 -16.28
N ALA A 2 17.02 -48.56 -15.19
CA ALA A 2 16.21 -47.45 -14.63
C ALA A 2 16.20 -46.14 -15.47
N ASP A 3 17.22 -45.87 -16.28
CA ASP A 3 17.30 -44.61 -17.05
C ASP A 3 16.39 -44.58 -18.28
N VAL A 4 16.09 -45.75 -18.86
CA VAL A 4 15.16 -45.88 -20.00
C VAL A 4 13.73 -45.55 -19.56
N GLU A 5 13.37 -45.93 -18.33
CA GLU A 5 12.07 -45.65 -17.73
C GLU A 5 11.88 -44.16 -17.42
N ARG A 6 12.93 -43.50 -16.89
CA ARG A 6 12.95 -42.04 -16.72
C ARG A 6 12.82 -41.29 -18.05
N ARG A 7 13.46 -41.78 -19.11
CA ARG A 7 13.37 -41.20 -20.45
C ARG A 7 11.96 -41.35 -21.05
N ARG A 8 11.33 -42.52 -20.89
CA ARG A 8 9.94 -42.76 -21.29
C ARG A 8 8.94 -41.88 -20.53
N ARG A 9 9.17 -41.62 -19.24
CA ARG A 9 8.30 -40.75 -18.44
C ARG A 9 8.40 -39.28 -18.87
N ARG A 10 9.60 -38.81 -19.26
CA ARG A 10 9.81 -37.44 -19.76
C ARG A 10 9.16 -37.18 -21.12
N LEU A 11 9.10 -38.19 -21.99
CA LEU A 11 8.42 -38.09 -23.29
C LEU A 11 6.88 -38.02 -23.16
N ARG A 12 6.30 -38.47 -22.05
CA ARG A 12 4.85 -38.32 -21.77
C ARG A 12 4.46 -36.97 -21.16
N HIS A 13 5.43 -36.18 -20.71
CA HIS A 13 5.21 -34.87 -20.09
C HIS A 13 5.88 -33.72 -20.86
N GLN A 14 6.16 -33.92 -22.14
CA GLN A 14 6.47 -32.81 -23.03
C GLN A 14 5.14 -32.22 -23.49
N PRO A 15 4.79 -30.97 -23.11
CA PRO A 15 3.63 -30.32 -23.68
C PRO A 15 3.95 -30.06 -25.16
N ASP A 16 3.07 -30.54 -26.04
CA ASP A 16 3.08 -30.16 -27.45
C ASP A 16 2.94 -28.65 -27.54
N ALA A 17 4.00 -27.99 -28.02
CA ALA A 17 3.92 -26.61 -28.47
C ALA A 17 3.18 -26.59 -29.82
N ALA A 18 1.85 -26.65 -29.75
CA ALA A 18 0.97 -26.30 -30.86
C ALA A 18 -0.42 -25.91 -30.32
N THR A 19 -0.70 -24.60 -30.35
CA THR A 19 -2.05 -24.00 -30.40
C THR A 19 -3.01 -24.35 -29.26
N GLY A 20 -3.11 -23.44 -28.28
CA GLY A 20 -4.16 -23.46 -27.27
C GLY A 20 -3.96 -22.31 -26.30
N GLU A 21 -4.92 -21.39 -26.32
CA GLU A 21 -5.18 -20.29 -25.40
C GLU A 21 -4.42 -20.35 -24.06
N GLY A 22 -3.65 -19.30 -23.79
CA GLY A 22 -3.00 -19.08 -22.50
C GLY A 22 -4.04 -18.76 -21.42
N ASP A 23 -4.68 -19.80 -20.89
CA ASP A 23 -5.42 -19.77 -19.63
C ASP A 23 -4.57 -20.49 -18.57
N GLY A 24 -3.57 -19.78 -18.04
CA GLY A 24 -3.11 -20.12 -16.68
C GLY A 24 -4.24 -19.81 -15.71
N PRO A 25 -4.27 -20.35 -14.48
CA PRO A 25 -5.25 -19.91 -13.48
C PRO A 25 -4.92 -18.47 -13.08
N SER A 26 -5.31 -17.51 -13.92
CA SER A 26 -5.45 -16.13 -13.55
C SER A 26 -6.55 -16.14 -12.52
N ALA A 27 -6.21 -15.82 -11.27
CA ALA A 27 -7.19 -15.73 -10.21
C ALA A 27 -8.23 -14.69 -10.64
N VAL A 28 -9.39 -15.17 -11.11
CA VAL A 28 -10.51 -14.32 -11.50
C VAL A 28 -11.12 -13.81 -10.20
N THR A 29 -10.59 -12.71 -9.70
CA THR A 29 -11.28 -11.93 -8.68
C THR A 29 -12.51 -11.35 -9.36
N ALA A 30 -13.69 -11.59 -8.81
CA ALA A 30 -14.91 -10.95 -9.28
C ALA A 30 -14.68 -9.43 -9.38
N GLU A 31 -15.13 -8.81 -10.47
CA GLU A 31 -15.17 -7.34 -10.55
C GLU A 31 -16.13 -6.84 -9.46
N VAL A 32 -15.57 -6.45 -8.32
CA VAL A 32 -16.29 -5.66 -7.32
C VAL A 32 -16.36 -4.25 -7.89
N HIS A 33 -17.49 -3.95 -8.51
CA HIS A 33 -17.82 -2.59 -8.90
C HIS A 33 -17.94 -1.73 -7.62
N ASP A 34 -17.00 -0.82 -7.42
CA ASP A 34 -17.15 0.29 -6.49
C ASP A 34 -18.33 1.16 -6.99
N GLN A 35 -19.53 0.86 -6.51
CA GLN A 35 -20.68 1.71 -6.76
C GLN A 35 -20.32 3.10 -6.23
N THR A 36 -20.20 4.07 -7.13
CA THR A 36 -20.05 5.47 -6.74
C THR A 36 -21.32 5.86 -5.99
N PRO A 37 -21.28 6.08 -4.66
CA PRO A 37 -22.48 6.50 -3.96
C PRO A 37 -22.90 7.86 -4.48
N ALA A 38 -24.19 8.02 -4.79
CA ALA A 38 -24.77 9.27 -5.25
C ALA A 38 -24.37 10.43 -4.32
N PRO A 39 -24.04 11.62 -4.85
CA PRO A 39 -23.54 12.73 -4.04
C PRO A 39 -24.66 13.24 -3.12
N ARG A 40 -24.67 12.78 -1.86
CA ARG A 40 -25.53 13.35 -0.82
C ARG A 40 -25.00 14.73 -0.44
N ALA A 41 -25.92 15.69 -0.39
CA ALA A 41 -25.66 17.11 -0.24
C ALA A 41 -24.78 17.46 0.98
N ARG A 42 -23.84 18.38 0.75
CA ARG A 42 -22.90 18.96 1.73
C ARG A 42 -23.66 19.66 2.86
N ARG A 43 -23.38 19.30 4.12
CA ARG A 43 -23.74 20.12 5.29
C ARG A 43 -22.70 20.05 6.41
N GLY A 44 -21.92 21.13 6.54
CA GLY A 44 -21.44 21.77 7.79
C GLY A 44 -20.46 21.04 8.72
N PRO A 45 -19.42 21.72 9.28
CA PRO A 45 -18.32 21.07 9.99
C PRO A 45 -18.53 21.00 11.51
N THR A 46 -18.46 19.80 12.09
CA THR A 46 -18.28 19.59 13.53
C THR A 46 -17.75 18.17 13.77
N GLY A 47 -16.51 18.06 14.28
CA GLY A 47 -15.90 16.94 15.03
C GLY A 47 -16.01 15.51 14.46
N ASP A 48 -17.22 14.99 14.30
CA ASP A 48 -17.55 13.63 13.86
C ASP A 48 -17.37 13.41 12.35
N GLU A 49 -17.16 14.48 11.58
CA GLU A 49 -16.97 14.42 10.13
C GLU A 49 -15.63 13.76 9.75
N GLY A 50 -14.62 13.89 10.61
CA GLY A 50 -13.32 13.23 10.44
C GLY A 50 -13.49 11.71 10.42
N GLU A 51 -14.13 11.15 11.44
CA GLU A 51 -14.38 9.70 11.51
C GLU A 51 -15.21 9.19 10.33
N ARG A 52 -16.23 9.94 9.89
CA ARG A 52 -17.04 9.57 8.72
C ARG A 52 -16.24 9.62 7.42
N GLY A 53 -15.37 10.62 7.25
CA GLY A 53 -14.50 10.77 6.09
C GLY A 53 -13.40 9.70 6.00
N LEU A 54 -12.98 9.15 7.15
CA LEU A 54 -11.95 8.11 7.25
C LEU A 54 -12.49 6.70 6.92
N ARG A 55 -13.78 6.43 7.16
CA ARG A 55 -14.41 5.11 6.91
C ARG A 55 -14.40 4.68 5.44
N GLY A 56 -14.25 5.62 4.51
CA GLY A 56 -14.13 5.34 3.07
C GLY A 56 -12.69 5.19 2.56
N LEU A 57 -11.69 5.23 3.43
CA LEU A 57 -10.28 5.09 3.04
C LEU A 57 -9.84 3.63 2.89
N VAL A 58 -10.49 2.72 3.63
CA VAL A 58 -10.13 1.31 3.66
C VAL A 58 -11.11 0.51 2.79
N GLY A 59 -10.60 -0.20 1.79
CA GLY A 59 -11.35 -1.08 0.90
C GLY A 59 -11.18 -2.56 1.26
N SER A 60 -12.10 -3.41 0.80
CA SER A 60 -12.09 -4.86 1.04
C SER A 60 -11.22 -5.67 0.05
N GLY A 61 -10.53 -5.00 -0.86
CA GLY A 61 -9.67 -5.62 -1.87
C GLY A 61 -8.33 -6.10 -1.31
N SER A 62 -7.51 -6.71 -2.18
CA SER A 62 -6.15 -7.15 -1.83
C SER A 62 -5.25 -5.99 -1.38
N SER A 63 -5.49 -4.78 -1.88
CA SER A 63 -4.94 -3.54 -1.31
C SER A 63 -5.98 -2.91 -0.40
N GLN A 64 -5.66 -2.82 0.90
CA GLN A 64 -6.51 -2.19 1.91
C GLN A 64 -6.77 -0.70 1.62
N VAL A 65 -5.91 -0.04 0.83
CA VAL A 65 -6.07 1.37 0.47
C VAL A 65 -5.79 1.52 -1.04
N GLY A 66 -6.78 1.97 -1.82
CA GLY A 66 -6.60 2.32 -3.23
C GLY A 66 -5.85 3.65 -3.40
N VAL A 67 -5.29 3.93 -4.58
CA VAL A 67 -4.43 5.11 -4.80
C VAL A 67 -5.08 6.44 -4.40
N ARG A 68 -6.36 6.66 -4.78
CA ARG A 68 -7.09 7.89 -4.40
C ARG A 68 -7.34 7.98 -2.89
N ALA A 69 -7.64 6.85 -2.26
CA ALA A 69 -7.79 6.78 -0.81
C ALA A 69 -6.45 7.04 -0.11
N ALA A 70 -5.33 6.55 -0.64
CA ALA A 70 -4.00 6.80 -0.08
C ALA A 70 -3.64 8.29 -0.09
N MET A 71 -3.97 9.01 -1.17
CA MET A 71 -3.77 10.45 -1.23
C MET A 71 -4.62 11.18 -0.18
N ARG A 72 -5.91 10.85 -0.06
CA ARG A 72 -6.77 11.44 0.98
C ARG A 72 -6.30 11.08 2.39
N ALA A 73 -5.81 9.86 2.61
CA ALA A 73 -5.29 9.42 3.90
C ALA A 73 -4.09 10.27 4.33
N ARG A 74 -3.22 10.67 3.39
CA ARG A 74 -2.10 11.60 3.67
C ARG A 74 -2.61 12.97 4.12
N ASP A 75 -3.64 13.49 3.46
CA ASP A 75 -4.22 14.78 3.83
C ASP A 75 -4.89 14.72 5.21
N ALA A 76 -5.60 13.63 5.51
CA ALA A 76 -6.25 13.43 6.80
C ALA A 76 -5.25 13.16 7.93
N ALA A 77 -4.11 12.55 7.63
CA ALA A 77 -3.05 12.25 8.58
C ALA A 77 -2.02 13.39 8.72
N ARG A 78 -2.32 14.58 8.19
CA ARG A 78 -1.42 15.73 8.32
C ARG A 78 -1.31 16.10 9.81
N PRO A 79 -0.10 16.08 10.41
CA PRO A 79 0.06 16.42 11.82
C PRO A 79 -0.41 17.84 12.11
N SER A 80 -1.01 18.03 13.28
CA SER A 80 -1.37 19.35 13.78
C SER A 80 -0.14 20.10 14.31
N GLU A 81 -0.30 21.39 14.58
CA GLU A 81 0.76 22.20 15.20
C GLU A 81 1.09 21.72 16.61
N GLU A 82 0.10 21.25 17.36
CA GLU A 82 0.29 20.65 18.68
C GLU A 82 1.12 19.36 18.60
N ASP A 83 0.82 18.48 17.64
CA ASP A 83 1.59 17.25 17.41
C ASP A 83 3.06 17.59 17.07
N LEU A 84 3.29 18.64 16.29
CA LEU A 84 4.63 19.10 15.94
C LEU A 84 5.37 19.67 17.17
N ALA A 85 4.70 20.47 18.01
CA ALA A 85 5.29 21.01 19.22
C ALA A 85 5.61 19.91 20.25
N GLU A 86 4.71 18.95 20.40
CA GLU A 86 4.91 17.79 21.26
C GLU A 86 6.08 16.92 20.77
N ALA A 87 6.18 16.73 19.45
CA ALA A 87 7.31 16.04 18.83
C ALA A 87 8.62 16.79 19.07
N GLU A 88 8.67 18.12 18.88
CA GLU A 88 9.87 18.92 19.14
C GLU A 88 10.36 18.76 20.59
N ALA A 89 9.44 18.78 21.56
CA ALA A 89 9.77 18.63 22.97
C ALA A 89 10.29 17.22 23.34
N ARG A 90 9.85 16.18 22.62
CA ARG A 90 10.14 14.77 22.97
C ARG A 90 11.22 14.10 22.13
N LEU A 91 11.44 14.56 20.91
CA LEU A 91 12.23 13.83 19.91
C LEU A 91 13.74 14.02 20.17
N VAL A 92 14.40 12.95 20.59
CA VAL A 92 15.86 12.94 20.83
C VAL A 92 16.60 12.58 19.54
N ILE A 93 17.33 13.55 18.97
CA ILE A 93 18.13 13.33 17.75
C ILE A 93 19.50 12.74 18.10
N ILE A 94 19.75 11.49 17.72
CA ILE A 94 21.05 10.82 17.92
C ILE A 94 21.84 10.80 16.60
N ARG A 95 22.97 11.51 16.54
CA ARG A 95 23.84 11.59 15.34
C ARG A 95 25.06 10.67 15.46
N ARG A 96 24.87 9.35 15.33
CA ARG A 96 26.00 8.38 15.31
C ARG A 96 26.59 8.27 13.90
N ASN A 97 27.90 8.49 13.76
CA ASN A 97 28.65 8.36 12.50
C ASN A 97 28.07 9.16 11.33
N TRP A 98 27.27 10.19 11.62
CA TRP A 98 26.70 11.05 10.61
C TRP A 98 27.66 12.21 10.34
N VAL A 99 28.11 12.33 9.09
CA VAL A 99 28.95 13.42 8.62
C VAL A 99 28.05 14.47 7.96
N PRO A 100 27.93 15.68 8.54
CA PRO A 100 27.19 16.77 7.93
C PRO A 100 27.68 17.06 6.50
N ARG A 101 26.76 17.34 5.58
CA ARG A 101 27.13 17.79 4.22
C ARG A 101 27.61 19.25 4.23
N GLU A 102 27.14 20.03 5.20
CA GLU A 102 27.47 21.43 5.44
C GLU A 102 27.98 21.58 6.88
N GLU A 103 28.88 22.54 7.12
CA GLU A 103 29.40 22.77 8.46
C GLU A 103 28.30 23.33 9.37
N LEU A 104 27.72 22.46 10.20
CA LEU A 104 26.72 22.83 11.17
C LEU A 104 27.38 23.45 12.41
N PRO A 105 26.73 24.42 13.08
CA PRO A 105 27.20 24.95 14.34
C PRO A 105 27.39 23.80 15.32
N ARG A 106 28.59 23.69 15.88
CA ARG A 106 28.90 22.66 16.89
C ARG A 106 28.07 22.98 18.11
N SER A 107 27.11 22.10 18.43
CA SER A 107 26.37 22.16 19.69
C SER A 107 27.37 21.90 20.82
N GLY A 108 27.87 22.97 21.41
CA GLY A 108 28.77 22.95 22.56
C GLY A 108 28.09 22.25 23.72
N ARG A 109 28.79 21.29 24.30
CA ARG A 109 28.46 20.66 25.56
C ARG A 109 28.84 21.60 26.70
#